data_AF-A0A1Z5K765-F1
#
_entry.id   AF-A0A1Z5K765-F1
#
_cell.length_a   1.000
_cell.length_b   1.000
_cell.length_c   1.000
_cell.angle_alpha   90.00
_cell.angle_beta   90.00
_cell.angle_gamma   90.00
#
_symmetry.space_group_name_H-M   'P 1'
#
loop_
_entity.id
_entity.type
_entity.pdbx_description
1 polymer ?
#
loop_
_entity_poly.entity_id
_entity_poly.type
_entity_poly.pdbx_seq_one_letter_code
_entity_poly.pdbx_strand_id
1 'polypeptide(L)'
;MPRLPSFYKTLFSFLFAFLQSASSFVILLQPSPVPSFLMSTTQQEIEVVYQPDSGFLEKKGVFSWPTWGCGVSKFPWTYGESESCYLLNGRVTVTPTDGRQSVTFGKGDFVTFPSGMSCTWDVTEAVQKHYNFF
;
A
#
# COMPACT_ATOMS: atom_id res chain seq x y z
N MET A 1 -27.67 -9.26 -68.73
CA MET A 1 -27.81 -9.47 -67.27
C MET A 1 -26.61 -8.83 -66.57
N PRO A 2 -26.62 -8.59 -65.24
CA PRO A 2 -27.71 -8.18 -64.33
C PRO A 2 -27.32 -6.92 -63.50
N ARG A 3 -28.09 -6.34 -62.56
CA ARG A 3 -29.55 -6.11 -62.36
C ARG A 3 -29.71 -4.93 -61.36
N LEU A 4 -30.81 -4.17 -61.48
CA LEU A 4 -31.42 -3.27 -60.47
C LEU A 4 -32.07 -4.07 -59.31
N PRO A 5 -32.72 -3.47 -58.27
CA PRO A 5 -32.94 -2.05 -57.90
C PRO A 5 -32.31 -1.76 -56.49
N SER A 6 -32.69 -0.83 -55.58
CA SER A 6 -33.65 0.31 -55.44
C SER A 6 -33.16 1.19 -54.24
N PHE A 7 -33.84 2.19 -53.65
CA PHE A 7 -35.13 2.88 -53.86
C PHE A 7 -34.94 4.39 -53.55
N TYR A 8 -35.82 5.24 -54.09
CA TYR A 8 -35.93 6.71 -54.04
C TYR A 8 -35.57 7.37 -52.69
N LYS A 9 -34.92 8.56 -52.61
CA LYS A 9 -35.32 9.91 -53.10
C LYS A 9 -36.63 10.43 -52.48
N THR A 10 -36.77 11.78 -52.43
CA THR A 10 -37.94 12.55 -51.92
C THR A 10 -37.98 12.61 -50.37
N LEU A 11 -38.28 13.71 -49.67
CA LEU A 11 -38.83 15.03 -50.05
C LEU A 11 -38.17 16.22 -49.28
N PHE A 12 -38.56 17.43 -49.69
CA PHE A 12 -38.16 18.77 -49.26
C PHE A 12 -38.31 19.16 -47.78
N SER A 13 -37.48 20.15 -47.43
CA SER A 13 -37.61 21.23 -46.46
C SER A 13 -39.02 21.66 -45.98
N PHE A 14 -39.18 21.69 -44.65
CA PHE A 14 -39.92 22.67 -43.85
C PHE A 14 -39.09 22.85 -42.57
N LEU A 15 -38.64 24.02 -42.09
CA LEU A 15 -39.20 25.38 -41.99
C LEU A 15 -40.38 25.47 -41.00
N PHE A 16 -40.31 26.45 -40.09
CA PHE A 16 -40.98 26.52 -38.78
C PHE A 16 -40.47 25.42 -37.81
N ALA A 17 -39.84 25.70 -36.67
CA ALA A 17 -40.03 26.71 -35.63
C ALA A 17 -41.25 26.45 -34.72
N PHE A 18 -40.98 25.90 -33.53
CA PHE A 18 -41.66 26.35 -32.31
C PHE A 18 -40.77 26.12 -31.07
N LEU A 19 -40.98 26.95 -30.03
CA LEU A 19 -40.25 26.89 -28.77
C LEU A 19 -41.17 26.32 -27.67
N GLN A 20 -41.02 25.04 -27.33
CA GLN A 20 -41.61 24.40 -26.15
C GLN A 20 -40.60 23.37 -25.62
N SER A 21 -40.13 23.52 -24.39
CA SER A 21 -40.81 23.21 -23.11
C SER A 21 -40.56 21.76 -22.70
N ALA A 22 -40.14 21.57 -21.44
CA ALA A 22 -39.47 20.36 -20.99
C ALA A 22 -40.37 19.11 -20.92
N SER A 23 -39.84 17.97 -21.38
CA SER A 23 -39.81 16.76 -20.55
C SER A 23 -38.78 15.75 -21.06
N SER A 24 -38.01 15.19 -20.13
CA SER A 24 -37.49 13.81 -20.12
C SER A 24 -37.00 13.19 -21.44
N PHE A 25 -35.72 13.32 -21.74
CA PHE A 25 -34.97 12.28 -22.46
C PHE A 25 -33.72 11.90 -21.68
N VAL A 26 -33.61 10.62 -21.30
CA VAL A 26 -32.46 10.08 -20.57
C VAL A 26 -31.33 9.85 -21.56
N ILE A 27 -30.23 10.60 -21.41
CA ILE A 27 -28.96 10.32 -22.09
C ILE A 27 -27.96 9.82 -21.05
N LEU A 28 -27.19 8.81 -21.44
CA LEU A 28 -26.48 7.91 -20.53
C LEU A 28 -25.07 8.40 -20.16
N LEU A 29 -24.63 7.97 -18.99
CA LEU A 29 -23.24 7.61 -18.66
C LEU A 29 -22.12 8.56 -19.16
N GLN A 30 -21.74 9.52 -18.31
CA GLN A 30 -20.36 9.55 -17.79
C GLN A 30 -20.38 10.01 -16.32
N PRO A 31 -20.02 9.16 -15.34
CA PRO A 31 -19.57 9.68 -14.05
C PRO A 31 -18.25 10.43 -14.29
N SER A 32 -18.10 11.62 -13.71
CA SER A 32 -16.82 12.32 -13.74
C SER A 32 -15.75 11.48 -13.03
N PRO A 33 -14.50 11.43 -13.55
CA PRO A 33 -13.41 10.83 -12.80
C PRO A 33 -13.14 11.71 -11.57
N VAL A 34 -13.64 11.28 -10.41
CA VAL A 34 -13.08 11.75 -9.15
C VAL A 34 -11.59 11.40 -9.15
N PRO A 35 -10.68 12.36 -8.93
CA PRO A 35 -9.27 12.03 -8.79
C PRO A 35 -9.13 11.12 -7.58
N SER A 36 -8.79 9.85 -7.79
CA SER A 36 -8.60 8.84 -6.74
C SER A 36 -7.27 9.05 -6.03
N PHE A 37 -7.07 10.27 -5.54
CA PHE A 37 -5.92 10.75 -4.78
C PHE A 37 -6.48 11.34 -3.47
N LEU A 38 -5.82 11.06 -2.34
CA LEU A 38 -6.31 11.39 -0.99
C LEU A 38 -7.51 10.56 -0.47
N MET A 39 -7.50 9.24 -0.69
CA MET A 39 -7.71 8.34 0.46
C MET A 39 -6.35 7.91 0.99
N SER A 40 -5.64 8.88 1.60
CA SER A 40 -4.41 8.63 2.34
C SER A 40 -4.78 8.04 3.70
N THR A 41 -5.04 6.73 3.73
CA THR A 41 -5.08 5.98 4.99
C THR A 41 -3.73 6.16 5.68
N THR A 42 -3.72 6.73 6.89
CA THR A 42 -2.50 7.02 7.63
C THR A 42 -1.89 5.75 8.24
N GLN A 43 -1.46 4.83 7.38
CA GLN A 43 -0.57 3.74 7.77
C GLN A 43 0.80 4.32 8.09
N GLN A 44 1.22 4.18 9.35
CA GLN A 44 2.57 4.52 9.80
C GLN A 44 3.62 3.67 9.05
N GLU A 45 4.85 4.18 8.93
CA GLU A 45 5.94 3.52 8.21
C GLU A 45 6.81 2.64 9.11
N ILE A 46 7.73 1.87 8.52
CA ILE A 46 8.75 1.14 9.27
C ILE A 46 9.87 2.14 9.59
N GLU A 47 10.03 2.51 10.85
CA GLU A 47 11.14 3.36 11.28
C GLU A 47 12.38 2.50 11.54
N VAL A 48 13.53 2.88 10.97
CA VAL A 48 14.83 2.28 11.30
C VAL A 48 15.80 3.35 11.78
N VAL A 49 16.35 3.12 12.96
CA VAL A 49 17.51 3.85 13.48
C VAL A 49 18.72 2.92 13.34
N TYR A 50 19.57 3.20 12.36
CA TYR A 50 20.78 2.42 12.11
C TYR A 50 21.84 2.74 13.16
N GLN A 51 22.41 1.71 13.79
CA GLN A 51 23.50 1.81 14.78
C GLN A 51 23.36 2.96 15.83
N PRO A 52 22.24 3.03 16.59
CA PRO A 52 22.07 4.06 17.63
C PRO A 52 23.10 3.96 18.75
N ASP A 53 23.34 5.08 19.44
CA ASP A 53 24.21 5.13 20.61
C ASP A 53 23.62 4.38 21.83
N SER A 54 24.48 4.12 22.84
CA SER A 54 24.06 3.39 24.04
C SER A 54 23.00 4.15 24.85
N GLY A 55 23.03 5.48 24.88
CA GLY A 55 22.05 6.31 25.58
C GLY A 55 20.64 6.19 25.00
N PHE A 56 20.51 6.05 23.67
CA PHE A 56 19.25 5.70 23.02
C PHE A 56 18.76 4.30 23.44
N LEU A 57 19.64 3.30 23.42
CA LEU A 57 19.31 1.90 23.77
C LEU A 57 18.96 1.74 25.26
N GLU A 58 19.69 2.41 26.14
CA GLU A 58 19.43 2.50 27.59
C GLU A 58 18.10 3.21 27.86
N LYS A 59 17.82 4.34 27.21
CA LYS A 59 16.55 5.08 27.34
C LYS A 59 15.34 4.30 26.82
N LYS A 60 15.52 3.44 25.80
CA LYS A 60 14.51 2.47 25.33
C LYS A 60 14.40 1.24 26.24
N GLY A 61 15.39 0.98 27.10
CA GLY A 61 15.43 -0.18 27.99
C GLY A 61 15.66 -1.52 27.28
N VAL A 62 16.24 -1.53 26.07
CA VAL A 62 16.22 -2.71 25.17
C VAL A 62 16.79 -3.97 25.81
N PHE A 63 17.76 -3.84 26.72
CA PHE A 63 18.46 -4.96 27.34
C PHE A 63 17.61 -5.72 28.39
N SER A 64 16.47 -5.18 28.82
CA SER A 64 15.51 -5.90 29.68
C SER A 64 14.39 -6.60 28.89
N TRP A 65 14.32 -6.39 27.57
CA TRP A 65 13.28 -6.97 26.72
C TRP A 65 13.54 -8.46 26.45
N PRO A 66 12.50 -9.28 26.23
CA PRO A 66 12.67 -10.67 25.81
C PRO A 66 13.45 -10.77 24.49
N THR A 67 14.15 -11.90 24.30
CA THR A 67 14.91 -12.18 23.09
C THR A 67 14.21 -13.22 22.21
N TRP A 68 14.30 -13.04 20.89
CA TRP A 68 13.84 -13.97 19.87
C TRP A 68 14.93 -14.19 18.82
N GLY A 69 14.89 -15.31 18.10
CA GLY A 69 15.78 -15.55 16.97
C GLY A 69 15.27 -16.61 15.99
N CYS A 70 15.82 -16.61 14.78
CA CYS A 70 15.50 -17.57 13.73
C CYS A 70 16.70 -17.81 12.80
N GLY A 71 16.68 -18.94 12.08
CA GLY A 71 17.63 -19.20 11.00
C GLY A 71 17.30 -18.44 9.72
N VAL A 72 18.17 -18.57 8.71
CA VAL A 72 17.93 -18.11 7.33
C VAL A 72 16.61 -18.70 6.84
N SER A 73 15.64 -17.82 6.56
CA SER A 73 14.24 -18.20 6.32
C SER A 73 13.45 -17.04 5.72
N LYS A 74 12.35 -17.35 5.03
CA LYS A 74 11.45 -16.35 4.44
C LYS A 74 10.00 -16.67 4.80
N PHE A 75 9.30 -15.73 5.43
CA PHE A 75 7.98 -15.96 6.00
C PHE A 75 7.10 -14.70 6.01
N PRO A 76 5.77 -14.83 5.88
CA PRO A 76 4.84 -13.72 6.10
C PRO A 76 4.73 -13.41 7.60
N TRP A 77 4.51 -12.14 7.94
CA TRP A 77 4.24 -11.69 9.30
C TRP A 77 3.27 -10.51 9.32
N THR A 78 2.39 -10.49 10.33
CA THR A 78 1.39 -9.44 10.54
C THR A 78 1.49 -8.93 11.98
N TYR A 79 1.64 -7.63 12.14
CA TYR A 79 1.74 -6.95 13.43
C TYR A 79 0.33 -6.60 13.94
N GLY A 80 -0.12 -7.26 15.02
CA GLY A 80 -1.37 -6.90 15.69
C GLY A 80 -1.20 -5.61 16.51
N GLU A 81 -0.15 -5.56 17.31
CA GLU A 81 0.31 -4.40 18.09
C GLU A 81 1.59 -3.84 17.45
N SER A 82 2.09 -2.68 17.90
CA SER A 82 3.35 -2.14 17.39
C SER A 82 4.51 -2.90 17.99
N GLU A 83 5.57 -3.18 17.23
CA GLU A 83 6.76 -3.89 17.72
C GLU A 83 8.01 -3.02 17.56
N SER A 84 8.69 -2.69 18.65
CA SER A 84 10.08 -2.24 18.58
C SER A 84 11.01 -3.42 18.77
N CYS A 85 12.07 -3.52 17.97
CA CYS A 85 13.13 -4.50 18.17
C CYS A 85 14.53 -3.91 17.96
N TYR A 86 15.52 -4.59 18.54
CA TYR A 86 16.94 -4.26 18.40
C TYR A 86 17.71 -5.53 18.03
N LEU A 87 18.41 -5.52 16.89
CA LEU A 87 19.08 -6.72 16.37
C LEU A 87 20.45 -6.93 17.00
N LEU A 88 20.60 -8.01 17.75
CA LEU A 88 21.87 -8.49 18.29
C LEU A 88 22.73 -9.18 17.22
N ASN A 89 22.10 -9.81 16.23
CA ASN A 89 22.77 -10.45 15.09
C ASN A 89 21.83 -10.60 13.88
N GLY A 90 22.41 -10.85 12.70
CA GLY A 90 21.71 -11.21 11.48
C GLY A 90 21.41 -10.05 10.52
N ARG A 91 20.67 -10.36 9.45
CA ARG A 91 20.28 -9.43 8.38
C ARG A 91 18.92 -9.83 7.82
N VAL A 92 18.04 -8.84 7.66
CA VAL A 92 16.67 -9.00 7.20
C VAL A 92 16.33 -7.94 6.18
N THR A 93 15.58 -8.33 5.14
CA THR A 93 14.78 -7.39 4.35
C THR A 93 13.31 -7.63 4.64
N VAL A 94 12.61 -6.61 5.13
CA VAL A 94 11.15 -6.63 5.34
C VAL A 94 10.48 -5.93 4.18
N THR A 95 9.52 -6.60 3.54
CA THR A 95 8.75 -6.07 2.41
C THR A 95 7.27 -5.95 2.80
N PRO A 96 6.72 -4.73 2.97
CA PRO A 96 5.30 -4.52 3.22
C PRO A 96 4.40 -5.12 2.12
N THR A 97 3.26 -5.72 2.48
CA THR A 97 2.32 -6.29 1.49
C THR A 97 1.45 -5.24 0.80
N ASP A 98 1.45 -4.01 1.30
CA ASP A 98 0.69 -2.86 0.77
C ASP A 98 1.44 -2.08 -0.33
N GLY A 99 2.62 -2.58 -0.77
CA GLY A 99 3.39 -2.00 -1.87
C GLY A 99 4.32 -0.86 -1.49
N ARG A 100 4.43 -0.53 -0.19
CA ARG A 100 5.48 0.38 0.30
C ARG A 100 6.88 -0.22 0.13
N GLN A 101 7.89 0.65 0.15
CA GLN A 101 9.28 0.26 -0.08
C GLN A 101 9.77 -0.78 0.93
N SER A 102 10.55 -1.75 0.45
CA SER A 102 11.22 -2.73 1.32
C SER A 102 12.37 -2.11 2.09
N VAL A 103 12.54 -2.53 3.34
CA VAL A 103 13.51 -1.98 4.29
C VAL A 103 14.46 -3.08 4.73
N THR A 104 15.76 -2.83 4.62
CA THR A 104 16.82 -3.78 4.99
C THR A 104 17.61 -3.27 6.18
N PHE A 105 17.75 -4.11 7.20
CA PHE A 105 18.43 -3.81 8.46
C PHE A 105 19.17 -5.05 8.98
N GLY A 106 20.05 -4.90 9.96
CA GLY A 106 20.83 -5.99 10.51
C GLY A 106 21.36 -5.73 11.92
N LYS A 107 22.40 -6.48 12.29
CA LYS A 107 23.08 -6.36 13.58
C LYS A 107 23.39 -4.90 13.96
N GLY A 108 22.94 -4.49 15.14
CA GLY A 108 23.13 -3.16 15.71
C GLY A 108 22.05 -2.16 15.34
N ASP A 109 21.08 -2.49 14.47
CA ASP A 109 19.99 -1.58 14.11
C ASP A 109 18.79 -1.73 15.06
N PHE A 110 18.09 -0.62 15.30
CA PHE A 110 16.82 -0.56 16.01
C PHE A 110 15.69 -0.29 15.02
N VAL A 111 14.59 -1.04 15.11
CA VAL A 111 13.46 -0.96 14.17
C VAL A 111 12.14 -0.84 14.93
N THR A 112 11.24 0.02 14.46
CA THR A 112 9.84 0.06 14.90
C THR A 112 8.92 -0.37 13.75
N PHE A 113 8.09 -1.36 14.01
CA PHE A 113 7.03 -1.82 13.12
C PHE A 113 5.66 -1.36 13.65
N PRO A 114 4.80 -0.77 12.82
CA PRO A 114 3.51 -0.26 13.26
C PRO A 114 2.42 -1.35 13.29
N SER A 115 1.51 -1.23 14.24
CA SER A 115 0.28 -2.04 14.33
C SER A 115 -0.51 -2.02 13.01
N GLY A 116 -1.12 -3.17 12.68
CA GLY A 116 -1.89 -3.40 11.46
C GLY A 116 -1.05 -3.71 10.22
N MET A 117 0.28 -3.54 10.24
CA MET A 117 1.11 -3.84 9.08
C MET A 117 1.22 -5.34 8.81
N SER A 118 1.04 -5.74 7.55
CA SER A 118 1.43 -7.05 7.04
C SER A 118 2.64 -6.95 6.11
N CYS A 119 3.53 -7.92 6.18
CA CYS A 119 4.81 -7.92 5.46
C CYS A 119 5.33 -9.33 5.20
N THR A 120 6.38 -9.44 4.37
CA THR A 120 7.24 -10.63 4.30
C THR A 120 8.60 -10.30 4.91
N TRP A 121 9.05 -11.11 5.86
CA TRP A 121 10.43 -11.13 6.34
C TRP A 121 11.26 -12.04 5.43
N ASP A 122 12.41 -11.53 4.97
CA ASP A 122 13.42 -12.28 4.20
C ASP A 122 14.75 -12.24 4.97
N VAL A 123 15.01 -13.30 5.74
CA VAL A 123 16.14 -13.42 6.67
C VAL A 123 17.31 -14.06 5.94
N THR A 124 18.33 -13.25 5.62
CA THR A 124 19.50 -13.65 4.81
C THR A 124 20.71 -14.04 5.66
N GLU A 125 20.82 -13.52 6.88
CA GLU A 125 21.75 -13.96 7.92
C GLU A 125 20.96 -14.22 9.20
N ALA A 126 21.24 -15.32 9.92
CA ALA A 126 20.44 -15.78 11.06
C ALA A 126 20.29 -14.71 12.15
N VAL A 127 19.04 -14.45 12.56
CA VAL A 127 18.65 -13.31 13.40
C VAL A 127 18.64 -13.67 14.87
N GLN A 128 19.10 -12.73 15.69
CA GLN A 128 18.77 -12.64 17.11
C GLN A 128 18.38 -11.19 17.42
N LYS A 129 17.25 -10.96 18.09
CA LYS A 129 16.74 -9.63 18.44
C LYS A 129 16.22 -9.58 19.88
N HIS A 130 16.36 -8.44 20.54
CA HIS A 130 15.43 -8.04 21.61
C HIS A 130 14.15 -7.49 20.97
N TYR A 131 12.97 -7.72 21.57
CA TYR A 131 11.69 -7.23 21.03
C TYR A 131 10.71 -6.80 22.14
N ASN A 132 9.88 -5.80 21.87
CA ASN A 132 8.81 -5.35 22.77
C ASN A 132 7.58 -4.89 21.98
N PHE A 133 6.40 -5.37 22.37
CA PHE A 133 5.11 -4.94 21.83
C PHE A 133 4.53 -3.76 22.63
N PHE A 134 3.81 -2.84 21.96
CA PHE A 134 3.18 -1.65 22.55
C PHE A 134 2.07 -1.03 21.66
#